data_AF-A0A914DG50-F1
#
_entry.id   AF-A0A914DG50-F1
#
_cell.length_a   1.000
_cell.length_b   1.000
_cell.length_c   1.000
_cell.angle_alpha   90.00
_cell.angle_beta   90.00
_cell.angle_gamma   90.00
#
_symmetry.space_group_name_H-M   'P 1'
#
loop_
_entity.id
_entity.type
_entity.pdbx_description
1 polymer ?
#
loop_
_entity_poly.entity_id
_entity_poly.type
_entity_poly.pdbx_seq_one_letter_code
_entity_poly.pdbx_strand_id
1 'polypeptide(L)' 'MSDKTIYQFTAKDSDGKEVSLEKYKGDVVLIVNVASKCGLTNSNYTQLKEVLEKFQDK' A
#
# COMPACT_ATOMS: atom_id res chain seq x y z
N MET A 1 0.92 -1.24 27.42
CA MET A 1 -0.11 -1.37 26.37
C MET A 1 0.60 -1.88 25.13
N SER A 2 0.22 -3.03 24.57
CA SER A 2 0.72 -3.42 23.24
C SER A 2 -0.08 -2.64 22.22
N ASP A 3 0.44 -1.49 21.80
CA ASP A 3 -0.17 -0.70 20.73
C ASP A 3 -0.18 -1.55 19.45
N LYS A 4 -1.39 -1.92 19.01
CA LYS A 4 -1.59 -2.70 17.78
C LYS A 4 -1.37 -1.78 16.58
N THR A 5 -0.16 -1.81 16.04
CA THR A 5 0.20 -1.09 14.81
C THR A 5 0.06 -1.99 13.58
N ILE A 6 0.20 -1.42 12.38
CA ILE A 6 0.20 -2.23 11.14
C ILE A 6 1.42 -3.15 11.05
N TYR A 7 2.51 -2.85 11.77
CA TYR A 7 3.80 -3.55 11.66
C TYR A 7 3.78 -4.99 12.17
N GLN A 8 2.74 -5.38 12.92
CA GLN A 8 2.55 -6.76 13.38
C GLN A 8 1.97 -7.69 12.29
N PHE A 9 1.51 -7.13 11.16
CA PHE A 9 0.85 -7.92 10.11
C PHE A 9 1.82 -8.33 9.02
N THR A 10 1.53 -9.48 8.41
CA THR A 10 2.11 -9.95 7.16
C THR A 10 1.04 -9.99 6.08
N ALA A 11 1.44 -9.80 4.83
CA ALA A 11 0.59 -9.94 3.66
C ALA A 11 1.32 -10.70 2.57
N LYS A 12 0.57 -11.41 1.71
CA LYS A 12 1.15 -12.00 0.50
C LYS A 12 1.30 -10.95 -0.59
N ASP A 13 2.47 -10.87 -1.21
CA ASP A 13 2.67 -10.04 -2.40
C ASP A 13 2.04 -10.68 -3.65
N SER A 14 2.16 -10.00 -4.79
CA SER A 14 1.62 -10.47 -6.07
C SER A 14 2.27 -11.77 -6.58
N ASP A 15 3.47 -12.10 -6.09
CA ASP A 15 4.17 -13.36 -6.41
C ASP A 15 3.84 -14.48 -5.39
N GLY A 16 3.00 -14.18 -4.40
CA GLY A 16 2.57 -15.12 -3.36
C GLY A 16 3.52 -15.25 -2.17
N LYS A 17 4.57 -14.44 -2.08
CA LYS A 17 5.54 -14.46 -0.97
C LYS A 17 4.98 -13.68 0.22
N GLU A 18 5.25 -14.16 1.44
CA GLU A 18 4.90 -13.40 2.64
C GLU A 18 5.84 -12.21 2.85
N VAL A 19 5.24 -11.04 3.09
CA VAL A 19 5.93 -9.78 3.33
C VAL A 19 5.43 -9.19 4.65
N SER A 20 6.34 -8.95 5.60
CA SER A 20 6.03 -8.21 6.82
C SER A 20 5.80 -6.73 6.51
N LEU A 21 4.71 -6.16 7.05
CA LEU A 21 4.45 -4.73 6.94
C LEU A 21 5.40 -3.89 7.80
N GLU A 22 6.16 -4.51 8.71
CA GLU A 22 7.23 -3.85 9.46
C GLU A 22 8.27 -3.18 8.55
N LYS A 23 8.46 -3.69 7.33
CA LYS A 23 9.43 -3.11 6.37
C LYS A 23 9.13 -1.66 5.98
N TYR A 24 7.90 -1.19 6.19
CA TYR A 24 7.47 0.18 5.89
C TYR A 24 7.52 1.10 7.11
N LYS A 25 8.17 0.67 8.19
CA LYS A 25 8.26 1.45 9.42
C LYS A 25 9.14 2.68 9.21
N GLY A 26 8.56 3.85 9.48
CA GLY A 26 9.21 5.14 9.25
C GLY A 26 8.68 5.85 8.00
N ASP A 27 8.00 5.12 7.11
CA ASP A 27 7.40 5.67 5.90
C ASP A 27 5.96 6.09 6.15
N VAL A 28 5.49 7.09 5.38
CA VAL A 28 4.05 7.37 5.26
C VAL A 28 3.46 6.39 4.24
N VAL A 29 2.57 5.51 4.71
CA VAL A 29 1.98 4.45 3.89
C VAL A 29 0.51 4.73 3.59
N LEU A 30 0.14 4.69 2.30
CA LEU A 30 -1.25 4.70 1.85
C LEU A 30 -1.69 3.29 1.44
N ILE A 31 -2.63 2.70 2.18
CA ILE A 31 -3.17 1.35 1.91
C ILE A 31 -4.52 1.49 1.20
N VAL A 32 -4.66 0.86 0.02
CA VAL A 32 -5.86 0.97 -0.81
C VAL A 32 -6.33 -0.42 -1.26
N ASN A 33 -7.61 -0.72 -1.07
CA ASN A 33 -8.24 -1.89 -1.67
C ASN A 33 -8.61 -1.59 -3.14
N VAL A 34 -7.99 -2.29 -4.08
CA VAL A 34 -8.20 -2.08 -5.53
C VAL A 34 -8.93 -3.25 -6.17
N ALA A 35 -9.53 -3.02 -7.34
CA ALA A 35 -10.15 -4.03 -8.18
C ALA A 35 -9.89 -3.74 -9.66
N SER A 36 -9.62 -4.76 -10.48
CA SER A 36 -9.26 -4.60 -11.90
C SER A 36 -10.47 -4.43 -12.84
N LYS A 37 -11.68 -4.85 -12.41
CA LYS A 37 -12.92 -4.82 -13.20
C LYS A 37 -13.96 -3.91 -12.55
N CYS A 38 -13.57 -2.69 -12.22
CA CYS A 38 -14.44 -1.67 -11.63
C CYS A 38 -14.47 -0.43 -12.54
N GLY A 39 -15.60 0.27 -12.62
CA GLY A 39 -15.69 1.52 -13.40
C GLY A 39 -14.72 2.61 -12.94
N LEU A 40 -14.23 2.52 -11.69
CA LEU A 40 -13.27 3.46 -11.09
C LEU A 40 -11.80 3.03 -11.25
N THR A 41 -11.52 1.86 -11.84
CA THR A 41 -10.17 1.31 -11.93
C THR A 41 -9.21 2.30 -12.62
N ASN A 42 -9.59 2.82 -13.78
CA ASN A 42 -8.71 3.71 -14.57
C ASN A 42 -8.41 5.02 -13.83
N SER A 43 -9.41 5.66 -13.22
CA SER A 43 -9.21 6.90 -12.47
C SER A 43 -8.36 6.66 -11.22
N ASN A 44 -8.64 5.59 -10.48
CA ASN A 44 -7.93 5.29 -9.23
C ASN A 44 -6.45 5.00 -9.50
N TYR A 45 -6.11 4.14 -10.46
CA TYR A 45 -4.70 3.84 -10.76
C TYR A 45 -3.93 5.07 -11.26
N THR A 46 -4.56 5.92 -12.08
CA THR A 46 -3.94 7.16 -12.57
C THR A 46 -3.60 8.10 -11.41
N GLN A 47 -4.58 8.38 -10.55
CA GLN A 47 -4.40 9.28 -9.41
C GLN A 47 -3.42 8.74 -8.37
N LEU A 48 -3.44 7.43 -8.11
CA LEU A 48 -2.49 6.80 -7.18
C LEU A 48 -1.04 6.91 -7.71
N LYS A 49 -0.85 6.81 -9.02
CA LYS A 49 0.45 7.02 -9.66
C LYS A 49 0.92 8.47 -9.50
N GLU A 50 0.04 9.45 -9.73
CA GLU A 50 0.36 10.88 -9.54
C GLU A 50 0.75 11.21 -8.09
N VAL A 51 0.06 10.60 -7.11
CA VAL A 51 0.42 10.74 -5.69
C VAL A 51 1.81 10.15 -5.43
N LEU A 52 2.09 8.94 -5.92
CA LEU A 52 3.40 8.31 -5.76
C LEU A 52 4.52 9.16 -6.36
N GLU A 53 4.37 9.62 -7.60
CA GLU A 53 5.35 10.48 -8.28
C GLU A 53 5.62 11.78 -7.52
N LYS A 54 4.61 12.34 -6.84
CA LYS A 54 4.73 13.58 -6.09
C LYS A 54 5.46 13.43 -4.75
N PHE A 55 5.46 12.26 -4.14
CA PHE A 55 5.89 12.06 -2.76
C PHE A 55 6.99 10.99 -2.57
N GLN A 56 7.30 10.15 -3.56
CA GLN A 56 8.28 9.07 -3.40
C GLN A 56 9.72 9.53 -3.11
N ASP A 57 10.10 10.74 -3.54
CA ASP A 57 11.45 11.29 -3.38
C ASP A 57 11.57 12.25 -2.18
N LYS A 58 10.53 12.36 -1.35
CA LYS A 58 10.46 13.26 -0.20
C LYS A 58 10.59 12.50 1.11
#